data_AF-A0A1G1H2H7-F1
#
_entry.id   AF-A0A1G1H2H7-F1
#
_cell.length_a   1.000
_cell.length_b   1.000
_cell.length_c   1.000
_cell.angle_alpha   90.00
_cell.angle_beta   90.00
_cell.angle_gamma   90.00
#
_symmetry.space_group_name_H-M   'P 1'
#
loop_
_entity.id
_entity.type
_entity.pdbx_description
1 polymer ?
#
loop_
_entity_poly.entity_id
_entity_poly.type
_entity_poly.pdbx_seq_one_letter_code
_entity_poly.pdbx_strand_id
1 'polypeptide(L)'
;MNRRQPPHALFYPFHLCHPETLARLLTRFATVHFRDFMALQLTPMSGVTAFQDRMGMSFPELVESGRLIQGYDVSGPLSPIVAEAIDLDLRDPVWRAQFHAALCRDRRLQRGLFEPSHAVRIGESLVPGPAALRRLMDDSFRQEDYDLARVRALSKRSVTLEEGYLFEYGLALVKTSASLVYTQTLSWAHRLQPATDSPAHFALYAQSCLRENWLRTNHLLTRVGY
;
A
#
# COMPACT_ATOMS: atom_id res chain seq x y z
N MET A 1 -26.65 -27.46 -14.85
CA MET A 1 -26.03 -26.84 -13.66
C MET A 1 -25.11 -25.72 -14.13
N ASN A 2 -25.48 -24.45 -13.96
CA ASN A 2 -24.58 -23.33 -14.27
C ASN A 2 -23.41 -23.34 -13.28
N ARG A 3 -22.24 -23.83 -13.70
CA ARG A 3 -21.00 -23.60 -12.95
C ARG A 3 -20.79 -22.08 -12.89
N ARG A 4 -21.01 -21.47 -11.72
CA ARG A 4 -20.60 -20.08 -11.48
C ARG A 4 -19.10 -20.01 -11.83
N GLN A 5 -18.74 -19.15 -12.77
CA GLN A 5 -17.33 -18.91 -13.07
C GLN A 5 -16.61 -18.54 -11.77
N PRO A 6 -15.42 -19.10 -11.52
CA PRO A 6 -14.64 -18.72 -10.36
C PRO A 6 -14.35 -17.20 -10.41
N PRO A 7 -14.39 -16.50 -9.27
CA PRO A 7 -14.15 -15.06 -9.26
C PRO A 7 -12.73 -14.73 -9.72
N HIS A 8 -12.51 -13.46 -10.06
CA HIS A 8 -11.19 -12.91 -10.36
C HIS A 8 -10.68 -12.15 -9.14
N ALA A 9 -9.38 -12.25 -8.86
CA ALA A 9 -8.76 -11.57 -7.72
C ALA A 9 -7.90 -10.39 -8.16
N LEU A 10 -7.81 -9.36 -7.32
CA LEU A 10 -6.78 -8.31 -7.40
C LEU A 10 -5.83 -8.49 -6.22
N PHE A 11 -4.57 -8.79 -6.49
CA PHE A 11 -3.55 -8.90 -5.46
C PHE A 11 -3.08 -7.51 -5.00
N TYR A 12 -2.95 -7.32 -3.69
CA TYR A 12 -2.51 -6.06 -3.08
C TYR A 12 -1.72 -6.28 -1.78
N PRO A 13 -1.03 -5.26 -1.24
CA PRO A 13 -0.63 -3.99 -1.86
C PRO A 13 0.50 -4.21 -2.90
N PHE A 14 1.30 -3.17 -3.18
CA PHE A 14 2.49 -3.24 -4.04
C PHE A 14 3.63 -3.98 -3.34
N HIS A 15 3.70 -5.29 -3.52
CA HIS A 15 4.85 -6.11 -3.15
C HIS A 15 4.88 -7.39 -3.99
N LEU A 16 6.03 -8.06 -4.03
CA LEU A 16 6.15 -9.36 -4.68
C LEU A 16 5.19 -10.37 -4.03
N CYS A 17 4.31 -10.96 -4.83
CA CYS A 17 3.47 -12.06 -4.41
C CYS A 17 4.34 -13.33 -4.31
N HIS A 18 4.32 -13.98 -3.14
CA HIS A 18 5.08 -15.21 -2.98
C HIS A 18 4.55 -16.30 -3.93
N PRO A 19 5.40 -17.14 -4.56
CA PRO A 19 4.94 -18.17 -5.50
C PRO A 19 3.89 -19.11 -4.91
N GLU A 20 4.02 -19.49 -3.63
CA GLU A 20 3.02 -20.32 -2.96
C GLU A 20 1.69 -19.58 -2.74
N THR A 21 1.74 -18.29 -2.42
CA THR A 21 0.54 -17.44 -2.36
C THR A 21 -0.14 -17.39 -3.72
N LEU A 22 0.63 -17.19 -4.80
CA LEU A 22 0.12 -17.19 -6.17
C LEU A 22 -0.54 -18.54 -6.52
N ALA A 23 0.13 -19.66 -6.22
CA ALA A 23 -0.44 -20.99 -6.46
C ALA A 23 -1.79 -21.16 -5.75
N ARG A 24 -1.87 -20.79 -4.46
CA ARG A 24 -3.12 -20.84 -3.69
C ARG A 24 -4.20 -19.92 -4.27
N LEU A 25 -3.85 -18.71 -4.70
CA LEU A 25 -4.80 -17.83 -5.39
C LEU A 25 -5.33 -18.48 -6.67
N LEU A 26 -4.47 -19.08 -7.48
CA LEU A 26 -4.84 -19.75 -8.73
C LEU A 26 -5.67 -21.03 -8.52
N THR A 27 -5.70 -21.61 -7.32
CA THR A 27 -6.67 -22.68 -7.02
C THR A 27 -8.10 -22.16 -6.82
N ARG A 28 -8.23 -20.91 -6.36
CA ARG A 28 -9.52 -20.30 -5.94
C ARG A 28 -10.10 -19.34 -6.97
N PHE A 29 -9.24 -18.67 -7.74
CA PHE A 29 -9.62 -17.61 -8.66
C PHE A 29 -9.32 -18.03 -10.10
N ALA A 30 -10.21 -17.62 -11.01
CA ALA A 30 -10.04 -17.86 -12.44
C ALA A 30 -8.78 -17.15 -12.95
N THR A 31 -8.65 -15.87 -12.59
CA THR A 31 -7.52 -15.01 -12.94
C THR A 31 -7.09 -14.22 -11.72
N VAL A 32 -5.78 -14.00 -11.59
CA VAL A 32 -5.19 -13.11 -10.58
C VAL A 32 -4.62 -11.90 -11.29
N HIS A 33 -5.07 -10.73 -10.85
CA HIS A 33 -4.68 -9.44 -11.38
C HIS A 33 -3.62 -8.82 -10.49
N PHE A 34 -2.62 -8.21 -11.11
CA PHE A 34 -1.54 -7.47 -10.47
C PHE A 34 -1.50 -6.04 -11.02
N ARG A 35 -1.02 -5.12 -10.20
CA ARG A 35 -0.74 -3.74 -10.63
C ARG A 35 0.69 -3.70 -11.14
N ASP A 36 1.04 -2.74 -11.98
CA ASP A 36 2.41 -2.65 -12.50
C ASP A 36 3.26 -1.81 -11.55
N PHE A 37 2.71 -0.66 -11.21
CA PHE A 37 3.43 0.38 -10.52
C PHE A 37 2.46 1.41 -9.95
N MET A 38 2.96 2.17 -8.98
CA MET A 38 2.33 3.37 -8.48
C MET A 38 3.40 4.44 -8.33
N ALA A 39 3.31 5.51 -9.10
CA ALA A 39 4.01 6.77 -8.83
C ALA A 39 2.99 7.85 -8.49
N LEU A 40 2.84 8.16 -7.20
CA LEU A 40 1.97 9.24 -6.75
C LEU A 40 2.70 10.57 -6.89
N GLN A 41 2.08 11.51 -7.57
CA GLN A 41 2.53 12.89 -7.56
C GLN A 41 1.84 13.65 -6.42
N LEU A 42 2.58 13.94 -5.34
CA LEU A 42 2.07 14.66 -4.17
C LEU A 42 2.04 16.17 -4.42
N THR A 43 3.08 16.70 -5.07
CA THR A 43 3.17 18.08 -5.54
C THR A 43 3.76 18.08 -6.96
N PRO A 44 3.73 19.21 -7.69
CA PRO A 44 4.41 19.32 -8.98
C PRO A 44 5.89 18.90 -8.96
N MET A 45 6.56 19.04 -7.81
CA MET A 45 8.00 18.81 -7.64
C MET A 45 8.33 17.59 -6.76
N SER A 46 7.33 16.89 -6.22
CA SER A 46 7.52 15.77 -5.29
C SER A 46 6.55 14.65 -5.60
N GLY A 47 7.06 13.42 -5.65
CA GLY A 47 6.27 12.22 -5.76
C GLY A 47 6.84 11.07 -4.95
N VAL A 48 6.09 9.98 -4.87
CA VAL A 48 6.51 8.75 -4.20
C VAL A 48 6.15 7.56 -5.07
N THR A 49 7.00 6.55 -5.04
CA THR A 49 6.80 5.33 -5.81
C THR A 49 6.56 4.14 -4.87
N ALA A 50 5.68 3.24 -5.27
CA ALA A 50 5.57 1.93 -4.67
C ALA A 50 6.53 0.93 -5.33
N PHE A 51 6.69 -0.22 -4.69
CA PHE A 51 7.45 -1.32 -5.27
C PHE A 51 6.82 -1.74 -6.61
N GLN A 52 7.65 -1.98 -7.62
CA GLN A 52 7.18 -2.45 -8.92
C GLN A 52 6.73 -3.90 -8.81
N ASP A 53 5.50 -4.17 -9.20
CA ASP A 53 4.94 -5.51 -9.21
C ASP A 53 5.08 -6.04 -10.64
N ARG A 54 6.06 -6.94 -10.83
CA ARG A 54 6.49 -7.51 -12.12
C ARG A 54 6.19 -9.01 -12.23
N MET A 55 5.08 -9.47 -11.64
CA MET A 55 4.76 -10.90 -11.57
C MET A 55 4.67 -11.57 -12.95
N GLY A 56 4.09 -10.92 -13.97
CA GLY A 56 3.99 -11.50 -15.32
C GLY A 56 5.33 -11.74 -16.01
N MET A 57 6.39 -11.02 -15.64
CA MET A 57 7.74 -11.31 -16.16
C MET A 57 8.31 -12.61 -15.60
N SER A 58 7.89 -13.02 -14.39
CA SER A 58 8.38 -14.24 -13.74
C SER A 58 7.57 -15.48 -14.12
N PHE A 59 6.37 -15.30 -14.68
CA PHE A 59 5.42 -16.37 -15.03
C PHE A 59 4.75 -16.12 -16.39
N PRO A 60 5.52 -16.07 -17.49
CA PRO A 60 5.00 -15.75 -18.83
C PRO A 60 3.89 -16.72 -19.28
N GLU A 61 3.98 -18.00 -18.93
CA GLU A 61 2.99 -19.02 -19.25
C GLU A 61 1.62 -18.76 -18.59
N LEU A 62 1.61 -18.14 -17.41
CA LEU A 62 0.37 -17.75 -16.74
C LEU A 62 -0.26 -16.51 -17.37
N VAL A 63 0.55 -15.64 -17.97
CA VAL A 63 0.07 -14.49 -18.77
C VAL A 63 -0.53 -14.98 -20.08
N GLU A 64 0.18 -15.83 -20.82
CA GLU A 64 -0.29 -16.41 -22.09
C GLU A 64 -1.60 -17.18 -21.94
N SER A 65 -1.77 -17.90 -20.83
CA SER A 65 -3.00 -18.64 -20.54
C SER A 65 -4.13 -17.78 -19.94
N GLY A 66 -3.92 -16.48 -19.72
CA GLY A 66 -4.91 -15.57 -19.13
C GLY A 66 -5.20 -15.84 -17.64
N ARG A 67 -4.36 -16.65 -16.98
CA ARG A 67 -4.43 -16.94 -15.54
C ARG A 67 -3.86 -15.80 -14.70
N LEU A 68 -2.97 -15.00 -15.29
CA LEU A 68 -2.40 -13.78 -14.72
C LEU A 68 -2.73 -12.60 -15.64
N ILE A 69 -3.22 -11.51 -15.06
CA ILE A 69 -3.34 -10.20 -15.75
C ILE A 69 -2.45 -9.21 -15.02
N GLN A 70 -1.68 -8.46 -15.81
CA GLN A 70 -0.79 -7.40 -15.37
C GLN A 70 -1.12 -6.15 -16.21
N GLY A 71 -0.87 -4.94 -15.71
CA GLY A 71 -1.10 -3.72 -16.50
C GLY A 71 -1.84 -2.59 -15.81
N TYR A 72 -2.25 -2.71 -14.54
CA TYR A 72 -2.92 -1.59 -13.87
C TYR A 72 -1.90 -0.56 -13.40
N ASP A 73 -1.77 0.52 -14.18
CA ASP A 73 -1.04 1.71 -13.79
C ASP A 73 -1.93 2.62 -12.93
N VAL A 74 -1.41 3.02 -11.77
CA VAL A 74 -2.06 3.97 -10.85
C VAL A 74 -1.15 5.15 -10.53
N SER A 75 -0.42 5.60 -11.55
CA SER A 75 0.51 6.73 -11.47
C SER A 75 -0.13 8.06 -11.83
N GLY A 76 0.45 9.14 -11.33
CA GLY A 76 0.07 10.51 -11.64
C GLY A 76 -0.45 11.30 -10.44
N PRO A 77 -1.09 12.46 -10.69
CA PRO A 77 -1.67 13.28 -9.65
C PRO A 77 -2.85 12.58 -8.98
N LEU A 78 -2.98 12.78 -7.67
CA LEU A 78 -4.15 12.32 -6.92
C LEU A 78 -5.40 13.04 -7.43
N SER A 79 -6.39 12.28 -7.87
CA SER A 79 -7.72 12.83 -8.16
C SER A 79 -8.37 13.34 -6.88
N PRO A 80 -9.33 14.28 -6.94
CA PRO A 80 -10.01 14.78 -5.74
C PRO A 80 -10.64 13.68 -4.90
N ILE A 81 -11.23 12.67 -5.54
CA ILE A 81 -11.87 11.52 -4.88
C ILE A 81 -10.83 10.68 -4.12
N VAL A 82 -9.69 10.40 -4.75
CA VAL A 82 -8.61 9.63 -4.10
C VAL A 82 -8.01 10.44 -2.95
N ALA A 83 -7.83 11.76 -3.13
CA ALA A 83 -7.32 12.63 -2.09
C ALA A 83 -8.24 12.67 -0.85
N GLU A 84 -9.56 12.79 -1.07
CA GLU A 84 -10.55 12.76 0.02
C GLU A 84 -10.53 11.43 0.76
N ALA A 85 -10.48 10.30 0.05
CA ALA A 85 -10.40 8.98 0.67
C ALA A 85 -9.12 8.80 1.52
N ILE A 86 -7.99 9.34 1.04
CA ILE A 86 -6.74 9.35 1.81
C ILE A 86 -6.89 10.19 3.08
N ASP A 87 -7.47 11.39 2.99
CA ASP A 87 -7.70 12.22 4.18
C ASP A 87 -8.62 11.54 5.21
N LEU A 88 -9.62 10.76 4.76
CA LEU A 88 -10.46 9.97 5.65
C LEU A 88 -9.67 8.90 6.40
N ASP A 89 -8.74 8.19 5.74
CA ASP A 89 -7.84 7.23 6.41
C ASP A 89 -6.88 7.92 7.39
N LEU A 90 -6.29 9.04 6.99
CA LEU A 90 -5.32 9.79 7.81
C LEU A 90 -5.95 10.42 9.06
N ARG A 91 -7.25 10.73 9.02
CA ARG A 91 -8.03 11.25 10.15
C ARG A 91 -8.68 10.16 11.00
N ASP A 92 -8.71 8.91 10.53
CA ASP A 92 -9.29 7.79 11.28
C ASP A 92 -8.30 7.30 12.36
N PRO A 93 -8.58 7.52 13.66
CA PRO A 93 -7.65 7.15 14.74
C PRO A 93 -7.47 5.63 14.85
N VAL A 94 -8.48 4.83 14.50
CA VAL A 94 -8.39 3.37 14.51
C VAL A 94 -7.48 2.91 13.39
N TRP A 95 -7.66 3.47 12.19
CA TRP A 95 -6.79 3.18 11.05
C TRP A 95 -5.33 3.55 11.35
N ARG A 96 -5.09 4.75 11.91
CA ARG A 96 -3.73 5.18 12.31
C ARG A 96 -3.12 4.30 13.39
N ALA A 97 -3.89 3.86 14.37
CA ALA A 97 -3.41 2.95 15.40
C ALA A 97 -3.01 1.59 14.81
N GLN A 98 -3.81 1.05 13.87
CA GLN A 98 -3.47 -0.18 13.15
C GLN A 98 -2.21 -0.01 12.30
N PHE A 99 -2.08 1.12 11.59
CA PHE A 99 -0.91 1.43 10.78
C PHE A 99 0.34 1.49 11.64
N HIS A 100 0.29 2.24 12.75
CA HIS A 100 1.43 2.39 13.65
C HIS A 100 1.84 1.06 14.29
N ALA A 101 0.87 0.25 14.71
CA ALA A 101 1.13 -1.09 15.25
C ALA A 101 1.78 -2.01 14.20
N ALA A 102 1.33 -1.92 12.94
CA ALA A 102 1.93 -2.65 11.84
C ALA A 102 3.35 -2.16 11.53
N LEU A 103 3.57 -0.84 11.50
CA LEU A 103 4.90 -0.25 11.30
C LEU A 103 5.89 -0.74 12.36
N CYS A 104 5.45 -0.93 13.60
CA CYS A 104 6.31 -1.41 14.67
C CYS A 104 6.66 -2.91 14.61
N ARG A 105 5.84 -3.74 13.96
CA ARG A 105 5.88 -5.21 14.10
C ARG A 105 6.08 -5.95 12.78
N ASP A 106 5.65 -5.38 11.66
CA ASP A 106 5.65 -6.03 10.35
C ASP A 106 6.86 -5.56 9.52
N ARG A 107 7.89 -6.40 9.48
CA ARG A 107 9.11 -6.14 8.69
C ARG A 107 8.85 -6.02 7.19
N ARG A 108 7.82 -6.67 6.65
CA ARG A 108 7.48 -6.57 5.22
C ARG A 108 6.88 -5.20 4.92
N LEU A 109 5.97 -4.74 5.78
CA LEU A 109 5.44 -3.38 5.69
C LEU A 109 6.56 -2.35 5.81
N GLN A 110 7.45 -2.49 6.79
CA GLN A 110 8.63 -1.62 6.94
C GLN A 110 9.47 -1.57 5.66
N ARG A 111 9.80 -2.72 5.06
CA ARG A 111 10.59 -2.80 3.81
C ARG A 111 9.88 -2.20 2.59
N GLY A 112 8.55 -2.22 2.55
CA GLY A 112 7.77 -1.59 1.48
C GLY A 112 7.72 -0.07 1.58
N LEU A 113 7.95 0.47 2.78
CA LEU A 113 7.90 1.90 3.09
C LEU A 113 9.28 2.54 3.15
N PHE A 114 10.25 1.83 3.73
CA PHE A 114 11.61 2.28 4.00
C PHE A 114 12.61 1.21 3.53
N GLU A 115 13.76 1.64 3.02
CA GLU A 115 14.92 0.76 2.75
C GLU A 115 15.92 0.93 3.92
N PRO A 116 15.77 0.20 5.05
CA PRO A 116 16.52 0.49 6.28
C PRO A 116 17.98 0.03 6.22
N SER A 117 18.41 -0.64 5.14
CA SER A 117 19.75 -1.20 4.99
C SER A 117 20.85 -0.16 4.73
N HIS A 118 20.47 1.07 4.38
CA HIS A 118 21.38 2.14 4.03
C HIS A 118 21.08 3.42 4.83
N ALA A 119 21.98 4.41 4.72
CA ALA A 119 21.69 5.74 5.23
C ALA A 119 20.54 6.36 4.43
N VAL A 120 19.60 6.98 5.13
CA VAL A 120 18.41 7.61 4.56
C VAL A 120 18.51 9.12 4.78
N ARG A 121 18.12 9.89 3.78
CA ARG A 121 18.02 11.34 3.91
C ARG A 121 16.70 11.69 4.57
N ILE A 122 16.75 12.36 5.72
CA ILE A 122 15.60 12.89 6.46
C ILE A 122 15.75 14.41 6.49
N GLY A 123 14.92 15.10 5.73
CA GLY A 123 15.11 16.52 5.43
C GLY A 123 16.49 16.78 4.80
N GLU A 124 17.30 17.61 5.44
CA GLU A 124 18.67 17.91 4.98
C GLU A 124 19.74 16.99 5.60
N SER A 125 19.35 16.09 6.51
CA SER A 125 20.30 15.24 7.26
C SER A 125 20.39 13.84 6.70
N LEU A 126 21.60 13.28 6.65
CA LEU A 126 21.81 11.86 6.38
C LEU A 126 21.86 11.11 7.71
N VAL A 127 20.95 10.15 7.90
CA VAL A 127 20.85 9.36 9.14
C VAL A 127 20.94 7.87 8.85
N PRO A 128 21.44 7.04 9.78
CA PRO A 128 21.40 5.59 9.62
C PRO A 128 19.96 5.08 9.51
N GLY A 129 19.65 4.29 8.47
CA GLY A 129 18.30 3.74 8.23
C GLY A 129 17.67 3.03 9.44
N PRO A 130 18.40 2.19 10.20
CA PRO A 130 17.84 1.55 11.39
C PRO A 130 17.48 2.55 12.50
N ALA A 131 18.25 3.64 12.64
CA ALA A 131 17.97 4.69 13.60
C ALA A 131 16.75 5.52 13.16
N ALA A 132 16.63 5.81 11.87
CA ALA A 132 15.48 6.51 11.30
C ALA A 132 14.18 5.71 11.51
N LEU A 133 14.20 4.41 11.19
CA LEU A 133 13.05 3.53 11.41
C LEU A 133 12.67 3.45 12.88
N ARG A 134 13.65 3.34 13.79
CA ARG A 134 13.39 3.35 15.23
C ARG A 134 12.74 4.64 15.69
N ARG A 135 13.14 5.80 15.17
CA ARG A 135 12.51 7.09 15.47
C ARG A 135 11.06 7.11 14.99
N LEU A 136 10.79 6.67 13.75
CA LEU A 136 9.44 6.64 13.17
C LEU A 136 8.46 5.69 13.89
N MET A 137 8.98 4.77 14.70
CA MET A 137 8.20 3.88 15.59
C MET A 137 7.85 4.50 16.95
N ASP A 138 8.22 5.77 17.19
CA ASP A 138 7.80 6.49 18.39
C ASP A 138 6.30 6.78 18.37
N ASP A 139 5.63 6.56 19.50
CA ASP A 139 4.18 6.78 19.62
C ASP A 139 3.79 8.24 19.37
N SER A 140 4.72 9.20 19.52
CA SER A 140 4.48 10.61 19.23
C SER A 140 3.90 10.81 17.83
N PHE A 141 4.39 10.07 16.82
CA PHE A 141 3.91 10.18 15.44
C PHE A 141 2.46 9.72 15.26
N ARG A 142 1.99 8.78 16.09
CA ARG A 142 0.58 8.33 16.06
C ARG A 142 -0.38 9.41 16.57
N GLN A 143 0.09 10.25 17.49
CA GLN A 143 -0.71 11.31 18.11
C GLN A 143 -0.81 12.57 17.26
N GLU A 144 0.13 12.77 16.34
CA GLU A 144 0.13 13.90 15.41
C GLU A 144 -1.05 13.87 14.43
N ASP A 145 -1.70 14.99 14.19
CA ASP A 145 -2.75 15.09 13.17
C ASP A 145 -2.17 15.07 11.75
N TYR A 146 -2.74 14.25 10.87
CA TYR A 146 -2.28 14.13 9.49
C TYR A 146 -3.45 14.33 8.52
N ASP A 147 -3.15 15.05 7.44
CA ASP A 147 -3.91 15.07 6.20
C ASP A 147 -2.95 15.35 5.03
N LEU A 148 -3.44 15.22 3.79
CA LEU A 148 -2.64 15.45 2.60
C LEU A 148 -2.11 16.88 2.52
N ALA A 149 -2.86 17.87 3.03
CA ALA A 149 -2.41 19.26 3.02
C ALA A 149 -1.16 19.43 3.90
N ARG A 150 -1.14 18.85 5.10
CA ARG A 150 0.02 18.85 6.01
C ARG A 150 1.20 18.14 5.37
N VAL A 151 1.01 16.94 4.81
CA VAL A 151 2.10 16.19 4.16
C VAL A 151 2.67 16.95 2.96
N ARG A 152 1.81 17.59 2.15
CA ARG A 152 2.24 18.46 1.04
C ARG A 152 2.99 19.69 1.52
N ALA A 153 2.59 20.30 2.62
CA ALA A 153 3.30 21.43 3.21
C ALA A 153 4.70 21.01 3.67
N LEU A 154 4.80 19.87 4.36
CA LEU A 154 6.08 19.30 4.83
C LEU A 154 7.03 18.91 3.68
N SER A 155 6.51 18.58 2.48
CA SER A 155 7.35 18.32 1.30
C SER A 155 8.02 19.58 0.70
N LYS A 156 7.61 20.78 1.09
CA LYS A 156 8.07 22.04 0.49
C LYS A 156 9.10 22.75 1.40
N ARG A 157 10.38 22.70 0.98
CA ARG A 157 11.57 23.45 1.48
C ARG A 157 12.10 23.04 2.87
N SER A 158 13.45 23.01 2.94
CA SER A 158 14.35 23.02 4.12
C SER A 158 13.73 22.60 5.45
N VAL A 159 13.29 21.35 5.49
CA VAL A 159 12.77 20.70 6.68
C VAL A 159 13.92 20.50 7.66
N THR A 160 13.73 21.01 8.88
CA THR A 160 14.52 20.58 10.03
C THR A 160 14.46 19.05 10.15
N LEU A 161 15.39 18.44 10.89
CA LEU A 161 15.39 16.99 11.07
C LEU A 161 14.03 16.45 11.58
N GLU A 162 13.40 17.17 12.51
CA GLU A 162 12.09 16.79 13.07
C GLU A 162 10.97 16.88 12.03
N GLU A 163 10.91 17.96 11.26
CA GLU A 163 9.91 18.08 10.19
C GLU A 163 10.14 17.04 9.08
N GLY A 164 11.41 16.66 8.83
CA GLY A 164 11.76 15.56 7.96
C GLY A 164 11.18 14.23 8.44
N TYR A 165 11.25 13.94 9.73
CA TYR A 165 10.60 12.75 10.29
C TYR A 165 9.08 12.81 10.19
N LEU A 166 8.48 13.97 10.47
CA LEU A 166 7.03 14.17 10.31
C LEU A 166 6.60 13.94 8.86
N PHE A 167 7.40 14.40 7.89
CA PHE A 167 7.19 14.17 6.48
C PHE A 167 7.25 12.68 6.13
N GLU A 168 8.31 11.98 6.52
CA GLU A 168 8.49 10.56 6.18
C GLU A 168 7.38 9.67 6.78
N TYR A 169 6.98 9.94 8.03
CA TYR A 169 5.84 9.24 8.62
C TYR A 169 4.54 9.53 7.87
N GLY A 170 4.27 10.80 7.57
CA GLY A 170 3.11 11.22 6.79
C GLY A 170 3.09 10.64 5.38
N LEU A 171 4.24 10.57 4.73
CA LEU A 171 4.42 9.98 3.41
C LEU A 171 4.11 8.49 3.42
N ALA A 172 4.53 7.77 4.47
CA ALA A 172 4.23 6.37 4.65
C ALA A 172 2.73 6.09 4.85
N LEU A 173 2.03 6.96 5.60
CA LEU A 173 0.56 6.93 5.72
C LEU A 173 -0.09 7.09 4.34
N VAL A 174 0.28 8.16 3.61
CA VAL A 174 -0.29 8.48 2.30
C VAL A 174 -0.06 7.36 1.29
N LYS A 175 1.16 6.83 1.21
CA LYS A 175 1.51 5.73 0.30
C LYS A 175 0.67 4.47 0.58
N THR A 176 0.50 4.16 1.86
CA THR A 176 -0.29 3.00 2.29
C THR A 176 -1.75 3.18 1.96
N SER A 177 -2.36 4.29 2.40
CA SER A 177 -3.77 4.61 2.13
C SER A 177 -4.06 4.68 0.62
N ALA A 178 -3.24 5.40 -0.16
CA ALA A 178 -3.39 5.48 -1.61
C ALA A 178 -3.38 4.08 -2.27
N SER A 179 -2.46 3.20 -1.88
CA SER A 179 -2.43 1.83 -2.39
C SER A 179 -3.74 1.08 -2.09
N LEU A 180 -4.38 1.29 -0.94
CA LEU A 180 -5.64 0.66 -0.57
C LEU A 180 -6.83 1.27 -1.34
N VAL A 181 -6.87 2.60 -1.47
CA VAL A 181 -7.90 3.31 -2.24
C VAL A 181 -7.87 2.88 -3.71
N TYR A 182 -6.69 2.76 -4.31
CA TYR A 182 -6.56 2.22 -5.66
C TYR A 182 -6.96 0.76 -5.77
N THR A 183 -6.67 -0.07 -4.76
CA THR A 183 -7.18 -1.44 -4.70
C THR A 183 -8.70 -1.46 -4.79
N GLN A 184 -9.39 -0.64 -3.97
CA GLN A 184 -10.84 -0.65 -4.01
C GLN A 184 -11.39 -0.10 -5.34
N THR A 185 -10.82 1.00 -5.85
CA THR A 185 -11.19 1.60 -7.15
C THR A 185 -11.09 0.58 -8.30
N LEU A 186 -9.97 -0.14 -8.39
CA LEU A 186 -9.76 -1.16 -9.43
C LEU A 186 -10.66 -2.38 -9.22
N SER A 187 -10.81 -2.83 -7.98
CA SER A 187 -11.73 -3.93 -7.64
C SER A 187 -13.16 -3.62 -8.03
N TRP A 188 -13.60 -2.37 -7.86
CA TRP A 188 -14.91 -1.94 -8.31
C TRP A 188 -15.02 -1.90 -9.83
N ALA A 189 -14.11 -1.17 -10.50
CA ALA A 189 -14.12 -0.96 -11.94
C ALA A 189 -14.06 -2.27 -12.74
N HIS A 190 -13.28 -3.24 -12.27
CA HIS A 190 -13.04 -4.51 -12.95
C HIS A 190 -13.75 -5.71 -12.30
N ARG A 191 -14.62 -5.47 -11.30
CA ARG A 191 -15.36 -6.51 -10.56
C ARG A 191 -14.45 -7.59 -9.94
N LEU A 192 -13.28 -7.19 -9.45
CA LEU A 192 -12.28 -8.06 -8.85
C LEU A 192 -12.49 -8.17 -7.34
N GLN A 193 -12.14 -9.32 -6.76
CA GLN A 193 -12.10 -9.51 -5.32
C GLN A 193 -10.69 -9.17 -4.78
N PRO A 194 -10.54 -8.20 -3.88
CA PRO A 194 -9.24 -7.93 -3.25
C PRO A 194 -8.70 -9.16 -2.53
N ALA A 195 -7.42 -9.46 -2.73
CA ALA A 195 -6.72 -10.52 -2.01
C ALA A 195 -5.31 -10.08 -1.62
N THR A 196 -4.87 -10.43 -0.41
CA THR A 196 -3.53 -10.12 0.08
C THR A 196 -2.99 -11.27 0.91
N ASP A 197 -1.67 -11.35 1.01
CA ASP A 197 -0.96 -12.21 1.95
C ASP A 197 -0.36 -11.44 3.14
N SER A 198 -0.67 -10.14 3.26
CA SER A 198 -0.22 -9.28 4.36
C SER A 198 -1.38 -9.02 5.34
N PRO A 199 -1.30 -9.55 6.58
CA PRO A 199 -2.30 -9.28 7.61
C PRO A 199 -2.44 -7.79 7.95
N ALA A 200 -1.34 -7.03 7.94
CA ALA A 200 -1.35 -5.59 8.19
C ALA A 200 -2.20 -4.84 7.16
N HIS A 201 -1.94 -5.07 5.86
CA HIS A 201 -2.70 -4.43 4.80
C HIS A 201 -4.15 -4.93 4.75
N PHE A 202 -4.40 -6.18 5.09
CA PHE A 202 -5.75 -6.72 5.22
C PHE A 202 -6.57 -5.97 6.28
N ALA A 203 -5.99 -5.75 7.47
CA ALA A 203 -6.64 -5.03 8.57
C ALA A 203 -6.93 -3.57 8.19
N LEU A 204 -5.93 -2.86 7.65
CA LEU A 204 -6.08 -1.48 7.19
C LEU A 204 -7.16 -1.35 6.11
N TYR A 205 -7.15 -2.25 5.12
CA TYR A 205 -8.16 -2.26 4.05
C TYR A 205 -9.55 -2.53 4.60
N ALA A 206 -9.68 -3.49 5.53
CA ALA A 206 -10.95 -3.80 6.17
C ALA A 206 -11.49 -2.62 6.97
N GLN A 207 -10.61 -1.86 7.65
CA GLN A 207 -10.99 -0.66 8.38
C GLN A 207 -11.54 0.44 7.44
N SER A 208 -10.85 0.72 6.32
CA SER A 208 -11.32 1.69 5.32
C SER A 208 -12.67 1.25 4.73
N CYS A 209 -12.80 -0.04 4.36
CA CYS A 209 -14.06 -0.59 3.84
C CYS A 209 -15.22 -0.51 4.84
N LEU A 210 -14.97 -0.79 6.12
CA LEU A 210 -16.00 -0.74 7.16
C LEU A 210 -16.52 0.68 7.36
N ARG A 211 -15.62 1.68 7.40
CA ARG A 211 -15.97 3.09 7.50
C ARG A 211 -16.83 3.56 6.32
N GLU A 212 -16.54 3.07 5.13
CA GLU A 212 -17.21 3.49 3.87
C GLU A 212 -18.42 2.60 3.52
N ASN A 213 -18.80 1.68 4.41
CA ASN A 213 -19.85 0.69 4.19
C ASN A 213 -19.66 -0.12 2.89
N TRP A 214 -18.40 -0.41 2.55
CA TRP A 214 -18.03 -1.21 1.40
C TRP A 214 -18.04 -2.70 1.78
N LEU A 215 -19.12 -3.40 1.44
CA LEU A 215 -19.31 -4.83 1.74
C LEU A 215 -18.83 -5.76 0.61
N ARG A 216 -17.53 -5.76 0.28
CA ARG A 216 -16.93 -6.77 -0.62
C ARG A 216 -16.12 -7.78 0.18
N THR A 217 -16.05 -8.99 -0.35
CA THR A 217 -15.16 -10.01 0.16
C THR A 217 -13.70 -9.60 -0.08
N ASN A 218 -12.96 -9.39 1.00
CA ASN A 218 -11.51 -9.26 1.02
C ASN A 218 -10.91 -10.59 1.49
N HIS A 219 -9.87 -11.08 0.82
CA HIS A 219 -9.28 -12.40 1.12
C HIS A 219 -7.88 -12.26 1.70
N LEU A 220 -7.65 -12.85 2.88
CA LEU A 220 -6.32 -13.02 3.46
C LEU A 220 -5.82 -14.44 3.18
N LEU A 221 -4.68 -14.54 2.51
CA LEU A 221 -3.95 -15.79 2.31
C LEU A 221 -2.60 -15.67 3.00
N THR A 222 -2.56 -15.89 4.30
CA THR A 222 -1.31 -15.81 5.08
C THR A 222 -0.24 -16.69 4.44
N ARG A 223 0.91 -16.08 4.14
CA ARG A 223 2.09 -16.77 3.62
C ARG A 223 2.50 -17.87 4.60
N VAL A 224 2.83 -19.04 4.06
CA VAL A 224 3.49 -20.13 4.77
C VAL A 224 4.92 -20.18 4.25
N GLY A 225 5.91 -20.34 5.12
CA GLY A 225 7.34 -20.36 4.73
C GLY A 225 8.03 -18.98 4.68
N TYR A 226 9.30 -18.95 5.11
CA TYR A 226 10.19 -17.78 5.13
C TYR A 226 10.91 -17.57 3.79
#